data_AF-A0A1H8XMI1-F1
#
_entry.id   AF-A0A1H8XMI1-F1
#
_cell.length_a   1.000
_cell.length_b   1.000
_cell.length_c   1.000
_cell.angle_alpha   90.00
_cell.angle_beta   90.00
_cell.angle_gamma   90.00
#
_symmetry.space_group_name_H-M   'P 1'
#
loop_
_entity.id
_entity.type
_entity.pdbx_description
1 polymer ?
#
loop_
_entity_poly.entity_id
_entity_poly.type
_entity_poly.pdbx_seq_one_letter_code
_entity_poly.pdbx_strand_id
1 'polypeptide(L)' 'MGAGDILQTGKIVLLATGSQKAAVLKKLLTGAAVTTQVPCTPLKLHWDVTVILDQELARQIGASS' A
#
# COMPACT_ATOMS: atom_id res chain seq x y z
N MET A 1 -13.07 -13.30 4.18
CA MET A 1 -12.86 -11.84 4.18
C MET A 1 -12.50 -11.42 2.77
N GLY A 2 -13.29 -10.51 2.19
CA GLY A 2 -13.00 -9.89 0.89
C GLY A 2 -12.36 -8.51 1.04
N ALA A 3 -12.00 -7.89 -0.08
CA ALA A 3 -11.49 -6.51 -0.10
C ALA A 3 -12.53 -5.51 0.46
N GLY A 4 -13.82 -5.76 0.25
CA GLY A 4 -14.90 -4.91 0.78
C GLY A 4 -15.00 -4.92 2.31
N ASP A 5 -14.70 -6.05 2.96
CA ASP A 5 -14.67 -6.11 4.43
C ASP A 5 -13.49 -5.30 4.99
N ILE A 6 -12.32 -5.39 4.35
CA ILE A 6 -11.10 -4.68 4.75
C ILE A 6 -11.30 -3.16 4.66
N LEU A 7 -11.96 -2.69 3.60
CA LEU A 7 -12.20 -1.24 3.38
C LEU A 7 -13.28 -0.66 4.31
N GLN A 8 -14.09 -1.49 4.97
CA GLN A 8 -15.08 -1.02 5.96
C GLN A 8 -14.50 -0.88 7.38
N THR A 9 -13.24 -1.27 7.58
CA THR A 9 -12.60 -1.17 8.90
C THR A 9 -12.35 0.27 9.30
N GLY A 10 -12.15 0.54 10.60
CA GLY A 10 -11.84 1.88 11.08
C GLY A 10 -10.41 2.34 10.76
N LYS A 11 -9.43 1.43 10.82
CA LYS A 11 -8.02 1.73 10.57
C LYS A 11 -7.34 0.55 9.89
N ILE A 12 -6.44 0.83 8.96
CA ILE A 12 -5.66 -0.19 8.25
C ILE A 12 -4.16 0.05 8.48
N VAL A 13 -3.44 -1.00 8.85
CA VAL A 13 -1.97 -0.98 8.92
C VAL A 13 -1.42 -1.98 7.91
N LEU A 14 -0.68 -1.47 6.92
CA LEU A 14 -0.01 -2.26 5.89
C LEU A 14 1.49 -2.35 6.19
N LEU A 15 1.95 -3.52 6.61
CA LEU A 15 3.37 -3.83 6.79
C LEU A 15 3.92 -4.46 5.51
N ALA A 16 4.96 -3.85 4.93
CA ALA A 16 5.61 -4.41 3.77
C ALA A 16 7.13 -4.34 3.88
N THR A 17 7.77 -5.49 3.69
CA THR A 17 9.22 -5.64 3.71
C THR A 17 9.71 -6.41 2.50
N GLY A 18 10.95 -6.12 2.07
CA GLY A 18 11.66 -6.79 1.00
C GLY A 18 11.55 -6.06 -0.35
N SER A 19 12.70 -5.88 -0.99
CA SER A 19 12.88 -5.18 -2.27
C SER A 19 12.04 -5.74 -3.41
N GLN A 20 11.76 -7.05 -3.41
CA GLN A 20 10.89 -7.71 -4.39
C GLN A 20 9.47 -7.12 -4.48
N LYS A 21 9.01 -6.39 -3.45
CA LYS A 21 7.68 -5.75 -3.42
C LYS A 21 7.69 -4.30 -3.91
N ALA A 22 8.86 -3.72 -4.21
CA ALA A 22 9.02 -2.31 -4.56
C ALA A 22 8.15 -1.88 -5.76
N ALA A 23 8.08 -2.71 -6.81
CA ALA A 23 7.29 -2.39 -8.00
C ALA A 23 5.78 -2.25 -7.70
N VAL A 24 5.22 -3.12 -6.85
CA VAL A 24 3.81 -3.08 -6.45
C VAL A 24 3.55 -1.94 -5.49
N LEU A 25 4.43 -1.72 -4.52
CA LEU A 25 4.31 -0.61 -3.57
C LEU A 25 4.44 0.76 -4.24
N LYS A 26 5.28 0.89 -5.26
CA LYS A 26 5.36 2.11 -6.07
C LYS A 26 4.01 2.39 -6.75
N LYS A 27 3.35 1.37 -7.31
CA LYS A 27 1.98 1.52 -7.85
C LYS A 27 0.97 1.93 -6.78
N LEU A 28 1.07 1.37 -5.57
CA LEU A 28 0.19 1.71 -4.45
C LEU A 28 0.41 3.12 -3.92
N LEU A 29 1.64 3.58 -3.78
CA LEU A 29 1.95 4.86 -3.13
C LEU A 29 1.94 6.00 -4.14
N THR A 30 2.65 5.86 -5.26
CA THR A 30 2.83 6.95 -6.24
C THR A 30 1.89 6.85 -7.44
N GLY A 31 1.31 5.68 -7.72
CA GLY A 31 0.40 5.50 -8.85
C GLY A 31 -0.94 6.22 -8.63
N ALA A 32 -1.52 6.77 -9.70
CA ALA A 32 -2.84 7.43 -9.67
C ALA A 32 -4.01 6.45 -9.80
N ALA A 33 -3.79 5.29 -10.42
CA ALA A 33 -4.86 4.34 -10.72
C ALA A 33 -5.24 3.49 -9.50
N VAL A 34 -6.54 3.39 -9.23
CA VAL A 34 -7.13 2.37 -8.36
C VAL A 34 -7.68 1.25 -9.25
N THR A 35 -7.16 0.03 -9.11
CA THR A 35 -7.50 -1.10 -9.97
C THR A 35 -7.47 -2.43 -9.22
N THR A 36 -8.39 -3.34 -9.54
CA THR A 36 -8.43 -4.69 -8.96
C THR A 36 -7.30 -5.60 -9.46
N GLN A 37 -6.58 -5.22 -10.52
CA GLN A 37 -5.38 -5.91 -10.99
C GLN A 37 -4.21 -5.79 -9.99
N VAL A 38 -4.23 -4.75 -9.14
CA VAL A 38 -3.29 -4.58 -8.03
C VAL A 38 -4.12 -4.46 -6.75
N PRO A 39 -4.33 -5.56 -6.01
CA PRO A 39 -5.38 -5.68 -5.00
C PRO A 39 -5.22 -4.75 -3.79
N CYS A 40 -4.03 -4.18 -3.59
CA CYS A 40 -3.79 -3.19 -2.53
C CYS A 40 -4.15 -1.76 -2.94
N THR A 41 -4.30 -1.43 -4.23
CA THR A 41 -4.62 -0.06 -4.67
C THR A 41 -5.95 0.50 -4.16
N PRO A 42 -7.00 -0.31 -3.89
CA PRO A 42 -8.20 0.17 -3.21
C PRO A 42 -7.96 0.74 -1.81
N LEU A 43 -6.84 0.41 -1.14
CA LEU A 43 -6.48 1.01 0.15
C LEU A 43 -6.35 2.54 0.07
N LYS A 44 -6.06 3.10 -1.12
CA LYS A 44 -6.06 4.55 -1.34
C LYS A 44 -7.42 5.22 -1.10
N LEU A 45 -8.52 4.45 -1.14
CA LEU A 45 -9.87 4.95 -0.92
C LEU A 45 -10.25 4.99 0.56
N HIS A 46 -9.46 4.38 1.43
CA HIS A 46 -9.70 4.37 2.86
C HIS A 46 -9.10 5.61 3.52
N TRP A 47 -9.79 6.13 4.53
CA TRP A 47 -9.48 7.41 5.17
C TRP A 47 -8.34 7.35 6.19
N ASP A 48 -8.01 6.16 6.71
CA ASP A 48 -7.00 5.95 7.75
C ASP A 48 -6.17 4.68 7.46
N VAL A 49 -5.13 4.86 6.64
CA VAL A 49 -4.17 3.81 6.28
C VAL A 49 -2.77 4.23 6.68
N THR A 50 -2.13 3.40 7.50
CA THR A 50 -0.70 3.53 7.84
C THR A 50 0.10 2.47 7.09
N VAL A 51 1.12 2.88 6.34
CA VAL A 51 2.01 1.97 5.63
C VAL A 51 3.38 1.97 6.29
N ILE A 52 3.83 0.81 6.76
CA ILE A 52 5.12 0.62 7.41
C ILE A 52 6.02 -0.13 6.44
N LEU A 53 7.16 0.47 6.11
CA LEU A 53 8.13 -0.05 5.16
C LEU A 53 9.48 -0.28 5.85
N ASP A 54 10.24 -1.27 5.38
CA ASP A 54 11.66 -1.33 5.70
C ASP A 54 12.44 -0.22 4.97
N GLN A 55 13.60 0.15 5.51
CA GLN A 55 14.39 1.27 5.00
C GLN A 55 14.87 1.07 3.56
N GLU A 56 15.24 -0.16 3.18
CA GLU A 56 15.72 -0.45 1.83
C GLU A 56 14.58 -0.29 0.81
N LEU A 57 13.41 -0.80 1.14
CA LEU A 57 12.20 -0.68 0.33
C LEU A 57 11.73 0.78 0.21
N ALA A 58 11.74 1.53 1.31
CA ALA A 58 11.42 2.96 1.33
C ALA A 58 12.34 3.75 0.40
N ARG A 59 13.65 3.45 0.45
CA ARG A 59 14.66 4.05 -0.44
C ARG A 59 14.41 3.73 -1.91
N GLN A 60 14.07 2.49 -2.23
CA GLN A 60 13.82 2.05 -3.61
C GLN A 60 12.62 2.74 -4.26
N ILE A 61 11.59 3.05 -3.48
CA ILE A 61 10.36 3.67 -4.00
C ILE A 61 10.35 5.19 -3.81
N GLY A 62 11.42 5.78 -3.27
CA GLY A 62 11.55 7.22 -3.05
C GLY A 62 10.65 7.76 -1.94
N ALA A 63 10.17 6.91 -1.05
CA ALA A 63 9.46 7.32 0.15
C ALA A 63 10.49 7.60 1.25
N SER A 64 10.79 8.88 1.52
CA SER A 64 11.47 9.26 2.77
C SER A 64 10.43 9.70 3.78
N SER A 65 10.67 9.33 5.04
CA SER A 65 9.89 9.73 6.22
C SER A 65 9.89 11.25 6.40
#